data_AF-A0A7W7D607-F1
#
_entry.id   AF-A0A7W7D607-F1
#
_cell.length_a   1.000
_cell.length_b   1.000
_cell.length_c   1.000
_cell.angle_alpha   90.00
_cell.angle_beta   90.00
_cell.angle_gamma   90.00
#
_symmetry.space_group_name_H-M   'P 1'
#
loop_
_entity.id
_entity.type
_entity.pdbx_description
1 polymer ?
#
loop_
_entity_poly.entity_id
_entity_poly.type
_entity_poly.pdbx_seq_one_letter_code
_entity_poly.pdbx_strand_id
1 'polypeptide(L)'
;MKSIRVRAPQAVAAAVLACLAMTACSSPVRVGEAATVGGERISTGELNEKIAEFQAALKKSNVDESQLQIPSIPRAILLQLIATRQFDGFARRNNITVSDGDIDKLISEQGGSQQLGMAALGKGVAPSMARAWVRGGVIYQKALERFGANLTDQASVQAAQIKLVEQLEAVPVKVSPRYGTWDNRQGGMVDEARFGKPVPSPSAQLQQDPSQGGELQQDPAQQQDPAAGQ
;
A
#
# COMPACT_ATOMS: atom_id res chain seq x y z
N MET A 1 -17.51 -71.24 -42.56
CA MET A 1 -17.15 -69.96 -43.21
C MET A 1 -18.36 -69.02 -43.20
N LYS A 2 -18.39 -68.01 -42.32
CA LYS A 2 -18.99 -66.69 -42.61
C LYS A 2 -18.69 -65.72 -41.47
N SER A 3 -17.82 -64.78 -41.78
CA SER A 3 -17.50 -63.59 -41.00
C SER A 3 -18.67 -62.60 -41.01
N ILE A 4 -19.01 -62.02 -39.87
CA ILE A 4 -19.80 -60.80 -39.80
C ILE A 4 -19.03 -59.81 -38.91
N ARG A 5 -18.37 -58.86 -39.57
CA ARG A 5 -17.95 -57.61 -38.93
C ARG A 5 -19.12 -56.63 -39.08
N VAL A 6 -19.59 -56.06 -37.99
CA VAL A 6 -20.42 -54.85 -38.03
C VAL A 6 -19.80 -53.81 -37.13
N ARG A 7 -19.69 -52.61 -37.70
CA ARG A 7 -18.99 -51.43 -37.21
C ARG A 7 -19.79 -50.77 -36.07
N ALA A 8 -19.06 -50.06 -35.21
CA ALA A 8 -19.55 -49.20 -34.12
C ALA A 8 -20.67 -48.24 -34.55
N PRO A 9 -21.45 -47.68 -33.59
CA PRO A 9 -21.03 -46.36 -33.07
C PRO A 9 -21.44 -46.07 -31.61
N GLN A 10 -20.99 -44.89 -31.14
CA GLN A 10 -21.56 -44.03 -30.08
C GLN A 10 -20.97 -44.13 -28.66
N ALA A 11 -19.97 -43.25 -28.45
CA ALA A 11 -19.96 -42.18 -27.44
C ALA A 11 -20.74 -42.39 -26.13
N VAL A 12 -20.01 -42.52 -25.03
CA VAL A 12 -20.38 -41.90 -23.75
C VAL A 12 -19.13 -41.25 -23.17
N ALA A 13 -19.05 -39.93 -23.29
CA ALA A 13 -18.15 -39.09 -22.52
C ALA A 13 -18.69 -38.99 -21.08
N ALA A 14 -17.92 -39.43 -20.09
CA ALA A 14 -18.17 -39.14 -18.69
C ALA A 14 -17.11 -38.13 -18.21
N ALA A 15 -17.32 -36.86 -18.56
CA ALA A 15 -16.59 -35.75 -17.94
C ALA A 15 -17.22 -35.50 -16.56
N VAL A 16 -16.56 -35.95 -15.49
CA VAL A 16 -16.91 -35.56 -14.12
C VAL A 16 -16.45 -34.12 -13.91
N LEU A 17 -17.34 -33.17 -14.21
CA LEU A 17 -17.22 -31.78 -13.80
C LEU A 17 -17.48 -31.71 -12.29
N ALA A 18 -16.41 -31.83 -11.51
CA ALA A 18 -16.40 -31.41 -10.12
C ALA A 18 -16.44 -29.88 -10.07
N CYS A 19 -17.62 -29.30 -10.19
CA CYS A 19 -17.85 -27.91 -9.81
C CYS A 19 -17.70 -27.81 -8.29
N LEU A 20 -16.47 -27.59 -7.81
CA LEU A 20 -16.26 -27.03 -6.48
C LEU A 20 -16.87 -25.63 -6.49
N ALA A 21 -18.10 -25.53 -5.97
CA ALA A 21 -18.69 -24.27 -5.62
C ALA A 21 -17.77 -23.57 -4.61
N MET A 22 -17.03 -22.55 -5.08
CA MET A 22 -16.35 -21.60 -4.22
C MET A 22 -17.41 -20.80 -3.46
N THR A 23 -17.81 -21.29 -2.30
CA THR A 23 -18.48 -20.48 -1.28
C THR A 23 -17.45 -19.48 -0.75
N ALA A 24 -17.29 -18.36 -1.45
CA ALA A 24 -16.59 -17.18 -0.95
C ALA A 24 -17.48 -16.49 0.12
N CYS A 25 -17.80 -17.21 1.19
CA CYS A 25 -18.34 -16.62 2.40
C CYS A 25 -17.19 -15.88 3.07
N SER A 26 -17.30 -14.55 3.12
CA SER A 26 -16.44 -13.63 3.86
C SER A 26 -16.07 -14.18 5.24
N SER A 27 -14.95 -14.89 5.33
CA SER A 27 -14.50 -15.42 6.62
C SER A 27 -13.96 -14.25 7.46
N PRO A 28 -14.34 -14.16 8.74
CA PRO A 28 -13.70 -13.23 9.67
C PRO A 28 -12.22 -13.58 9.81
N VAL A 29 -11.41 -12.60 10.21
CA VAL A 29 -9.99 -12.80 10.52
C VAL A 29 -9.86 -13.92 11.54
N ARG A 30 -9.12 -14.98 11.21
CA ARG A 30 -9.09 -16.21 12.02
C ARG A 30 -8.29 -16.01 13.30
N VAL A 31 -8.49 -16.88 14.29
CA VAL A 31 -7.65 -16.88 15.49
C VAL A 31 -6.18 -17.06 15.08
N GLY A 32 -5.32 -16.18 15.61
CA GLY A 32 -3.90 -16.15 15.27
C GLY A 32 -3.57 -15.41 13.95
N GLU A 33 -4.48 -14.63 13.40
CA GLU A 33 -4.27 -13.84 12.18
C GLU A 33 -4.14 -12.35 12.52
N ALA A 34 -3.17 -11.69 11.89
CA ALA A 34 -2.98 -10.25 11.99
C ALA A 34 -3.81 -9.51 10.95
N ALA A 35 -3.80 -10.01 9.71
CA ALA A 35 -4.60 -9.50 8.60
C ALA A 35 -4.73 -10.54 7.48
N THR A 36 -5.69 -10.34 6.58
CA THR A 36 -5.82 -11.06 5.31
C THR A 36 -5.71 -10.05 4.16
N VAL A 37 -4.98 -10.38 3.10
CA VAL A 37 -4.84 -9.54 1.89
C VAL A 37 -5.09 -10.37 0.66
N GLY A 38 -6.14 -10.05 -0.12
CA GLY A 38 -6.49 -10.81 -1.32
C GLY A 38 -6.78 -12.30 -1.07
N GLY A 39 -7.12 -12.67 0.17
CA GLY A 39 -7.28 -14.07 0.60
C GLY A 39 -6.05 -14.71 1.24
N GLU A 40 -4.88 -14.06 1.17
CA GLU A 40 -3.63 -14.53 1.80
C GLU A 40 -3.52 -14.06 3.25
N ARG A 41 -3.20 -14.99 4.16
CA ARG A 41 -3.13 -14.76 5.61
C ARG A 41 -1.79 -14.17 6.03
N ILE A 42 -1.80 -13.06 6.77
CA ILE A 42 -0.66 -12.56 7.58
C ILE A 42 -0.86 -13.09 9.00
N SER A 43 0.00 -14.00 9.45
CA SER A 43 -0.13 -14.59 10.80
C SER A 43 0.41 -13.67 11.90
N THR A 44 0.04 -13.92 13.16
CA THR A 44 0.67 -13.22 14.29
C THR A 44 2.15 -13.57 14.42
N GLY A 45 2.51 -14.82 14.13
CA GLY A 45 3.88 -15.31 14.21
C GLY A 45 4.78 -14.57 13.23
N GLU A 46 4.35 -14.49 11.97
CA GLU A 46 5.05 -13.73 10.93
C GLU A 46 5.24 -12.26 11.33
N LEU A 47 4.18 -11.60 11.82
CA LEU A 47 4.29 -10.21 12.27
C LEU A 47 5.30 -10.07 13.42
N ASN A 48 5.27 -10.98 14.40
CA ASN A 48 6.20 -10.97 15.54
C ASN A 48 7.64 -11.23 15.10
N GLU A 49 7.86 -12.11 14.12
CA GLU A 49 9.18 -12.33 13.52
C GLU A 49 9.72 -11.06 12.88
N LYS A 50 8.89 -10.33 12.11
CA LYS A 50 9.29 -9.06 11.51
C LYS A 50 9.55 -7.96 12.54
N ILE A 51 8.78 -7.92 13.63
CA ILE A 51 9.04 -7.02 14.76
C ILE A 51 10.40 -7.32 15.38
N ALA A 52 10.69 -8.58 15.69
CA ALA A 52 11.97 -8.97 16.29
C ALA A 52 13.15 -8.64 15.36
N GLU A 53 13.00 -8.90 14.06
CA GLU A 53 14.02 -8.58 13.06
C GLU A 53 14.26 -7.08 12.94
N PHE A 54 13.19 -6.28 12.91
CA PHE A 54 13.24 -4.83 12.88
C PHE A 54 13.99 -4.26 14.10
N GLN A 55 13.62 -4.72 15.30
CA GLN A 55 14.27 -4.31 16.54
C GLN A 55 15.75 -4.71 16.59
N ALA A 56 16.10 -5.90 16.09
CA ALA A 56 17.48 -6.33 15.97
C ALA A 56 18.28 -5.43 15.01
N ALA A 57 17.67 -5.02 13.90
CA ALA A 57 18.29 -4.10 12.95
C ALA A 57 18.50 -2.70 13.53
N LEU A 58 17.54 -2.15 14.29
CA LEU A 58 17.72 -0.86 14.98
C LEU A 58 18.88 -0.90 15.98
N LYS A 59 18.94 -1.95 16.80
CA LYS A 59 20.05 -2.16 17.74
C LYS A 59 21.40 -2.25 17.01
N LYS A 60 21.46 -2.99 15.90
CA LYS A 60 22.68 -3.12 15.10
C LYS A 60 23.14 -1.79 14.48
N SER A 61 22.19 -0.93 14.11
CA SER A 61 22.45 0.38 13.52
C SER A 61 22.60 1.50 14.56
N ASN A 62 22.51 1.19 15.85
CA ASN A 62 22.54 2.15 16.95
C ASN A 62 21.49 3.28 16.80
N VAL A 63 20.31 2.92 16.26
CA VAL A 63 19.17 3.83 16.09
C VAL A 63 18.18 3.54 17.21
N ASP A 64 17.81 4.59 17.94
CA ASP A 64 16.78 4.47 18.99
C ASP A 64 15.38 4.51 18.36
N GLU A 65 14.45 3.70 18.87
CA GLU A 65 13.07 3.67 18.39
C GLU A 65 12.38 5.05 18.49
N SER A 66 12.73 5.87 19.48
CA SER A 66 12.22 7.23 19.65
C SER A 66 12.68 8.22 18.58
N GLN A 67 13.77 7.90 17.87
CA GLN A 67 14.21 8.68 16.71
C GLN A 67 13.36 8.39 15.47
N LEU A 68 12.67 7.25 15.47
CA LEU A 68 11.72 6.91 14.42
C LEU A 68 10.41 7.61 14.74
N GLN A 69 9.92 8.41 13.79
CA GLN A 69 8.59 9.04 13.88
C GLN A 69 7.48 8.02 13.60
N ILE A 70 7.56 6.85 14.26
CA ILE A 70 6.66 5.71 14.11
C ILE A 70 5.87 5.56 15.41
N PRO A 71 4.57 5.88 15.42
CA PRO A 71 3.78 5.88 16.66
C PRO A 71 3.57 4.47 17.24
N SER A 72 3.61 3.42 16.40
CA SER A 72 3.51 2.04 16.83
C SER A 72 4.25 1.12 15.86
N ILE A 73 5.34 0.51 16.33
CA ILE A 73 6.16 -0.42 15.52
C ILE A 73 5.34 -1.63 15.03
N PRO A 74 4.58 -2.35 15.88
CA PRO A 74 3.77 -3.47 15.40
C PRO A 74 2.78 -3.06 14.32
N ARG A 75 2.16 -1.89 14.45
CA ARG A 75 1.23 -1.36 13.47
C ARG A 75 1.94 -0.98 12.17
N ALA A 76 3.06 -0.28 12.25
CA ALA A 76 3.82 0.10 11.06
C ALA A 76 4.31 -1.12 10.27
N ILE A 77 4.85 -2.13 10.95
CA ILE A 77 5.32 -3.36 10.29
C ILE A 77 4.14 -4.11 9.65
N LEU A 78 3.00 -4.20 10.34
CA LEU A 78 1.80 -4.80 9.76
C LEU A 78 1.30 -4.03 8.52
N LEU A 79 1.34 -2.69 8.56
CA LEU A 79 1.01 -1.85 7.40
C LEU A 79 1.91 -2.18 6.21
N GLN A 80 3.22 -2.31 6.42
CA GLN A 80 4.16 -2.65 5.35
C GLN A 80 3.91 -4.06 4.80
N LEU A 81 3.64 -5.05 5.67
CA LEU A 81 3.28 -6.41 5.24
C LEU A 81 2.01 -6.42 4.37
N ILE A 82 0.99 -5.66 4.79
CA ILE A 82 -0.25 -5.51 4.04
C ILE A 82 0.02 -4.86 2.69
N ALA A 83 0.72 -3.72 2.67
CA ALA A 83 1.01 -2.96 1.46
C ALA A 83 1.78 -3.82 0.44
N THR A 84 2.86 -4.49 0.86
CA THR A 84 3.63 -5.37 -0.01
C THR A 84 2.74 -6.44 -0.66
N ARG A 85 1.91 -7.14 0.12
CA ARG A 85 1.01 -8.17 -0.42
C ARG A 85 -0.09 -7.59 -1.30
N GLN A 86 -0.58 -6.41 -0.96
CA GLN A 86 -1.63 -5.75 -1.72
C GLN A 86 -1.13 -5.34 -3.10
N PHE A 87 0.07 -4.74 -3.17
CA PHE A 87 0.73 -4.41 -4.43
C PHE A 87 1.05 -5.66 -5.25
N ASP A 88 1.54 -6.74 -4.63
CA ASP A 88 1.77 -8.01 -5.31
C ASP A 88 0.47 -8.62 -5.88
N GLY A 89 -0.63 -8.59 -5.12
CA GLY A 89 -1.95 -9.00 -5.58
C GLY A 89 -2.45 -8.14 -6.74
N PHE A 90 -2.26 -6.83 -6.65
CA PHE A 90 -2.62 -5.88 -7.70
C PHE A 90 -1.82 -6.14 -8.97
N ALA A 91 -0.50 -6.37 -8.86
CA ALA A 91 0.36 -6.66 -9.98
C ALA A 91 -0.05 -7.95 -10.70
N ARG A 92 -0.36 -9.02 -9.94
CA ARG A 92 -0.89 -10.28 -10.50
C ARG A 92 -2.19 -10.06 -11.27
N ARG A 93 -3.15 -9.36 -10.67
CA ARG A 93 -4.47 -9.09 -11.28
C ARG A 93 -4.37 -8.23 -12.54
N ASN A 94 -3.42 -7.31 -12.56
CA ASN A 94 -3.25 -6.38 -13.66
C ASN A 94 -2.20 -6.85 -14.68
N ASN A 95 -1.59 -8.02 -14.57
CA ASN A 95 -0.51 -8.44 -15.48
C ASN A 95 0.64 -7.41 -15.52
N ILE A 96 1.06 -6.93 -14.35
CA ILE A 96 2.26 -6.10 -14.18
C ILE A 96 3.39 -7.04 -13.74
N THR A 97 4.37 -7.21 -14.61
CA THR A 97 5.55 -8.04 -14.33
C THR A 97 6.67 -7.18 -13.74
N VAL A 98 7.24 -7.65 -12.63
CA VAL A 98 8.44 -7.06 -12.01
C VAL A 98 9.55 -8.10 -12.00
N SER A 99 10.65 -7.77 -12.66
CA SER A 99 11.86 -8.58 -12.72
C SER A 99 12.82 -8.20 -11.58
N ASP A 100 13.76 -9.10 -11.28
CA ASP A 100 14.84 -8.79 -10.32
C ASP A 100 15.69 -7.59 -10.80
N GLY A 101 15.89 -7.45 -12.12
CA GLY A 101 16.59 -6.31 -12.69
C GLY A 101 15.89 -4.97 -12.45
N ASP A 102 14.55 -4.93 -12.46
CA ASP A 102 13.79 -3.71 -12.12
C ASP A 102 14.01 -3.32 -10.65
N ILE A 103 14.03 -4.31 -9.76
CA ILE A 103 14.25 -4.12 -8.33
C ILE A 103 15.68 -3.60 -8.11
N ASP A 104 16.67 -4.30 -8.65
CA ASP A 104 18.09 -3.97 -8.45
C ASP A 104 18.45 -2.60 -9.05
N LYS A 105 17.80 -2.23 -10.17
CA LYS A 105 17.88 -0.89 -10.73
C LYS A 105 17.36 0.16 -9.74
N LEU A 106 16.16 -0.02 -9.19
CA LEU A 106 15.58 0.92 -8.24
C LEU A 106 16.40 1.01 -6.94
N ILE A 107 16.97 -0.11 -6.47
CA ILE A 107 17.91 -0.11 -5.33
C ILE A 107 19.12 0.76 -5.64
N SER A 108 19.69 0.62 -6.84
CA SER A 108 20.87 1.38 -7.26
C SER A 108 20.57 2.88 -7.39
N GLU A 109 19.41 3.24 -7.95
CA GLU A 109 18.93 4.63 -8.07
C GLU A 109 18.71 5.30 -6.71
N GLN A 110 18.37 4.53 -5.67
CA GLN A 110 18.21 5.02 -4.29
C GLN A 110 19.51 5.00 -3.47
N GLY A 111 20.66 4.90 -4.13
CA GLY A 111 21.98 4.93 -3.46
C GLY A 111 22.46 3.58 -2.92
N GLY A 112 21.83 2.47 -3.33
CA GLY A 112 22.25 1.12 -3.01
C GLY A 112 21.61 0.54 -1.74
N SER A 113 21.96 -0.71 -1.43
CA SER A 113 21.30 -1.52 -0.41
C SER A 113 21.40 -0.94 1.01
N GLN A 114 22.50 -0.28 1.36
CA GLN A 114 22.68 0.31 2.68
C GLN A 114 21.76 1.53 2.90
N GLN A 115 21.70 2.45 1.94
CA GLN A 115 20.87 3.66 2.02
C GLN A 115 19.39 3.28 2.00
N LEU A 116 19.02 2.35 1.11
CA LEU A 116 17.69 1.76 1.08
C LEU A 116 17.33 1.11 2.42
N GLY A 117 18.24 0.34 3.02
CA GLY A 117 18.00 -0.32 4.30
C GLY A 117 17.67 0.67 5.42
N MET A 118 18.38 1.80 5.49
CA MET A 118 18.09 2.85 6.47
C MET A 118 16.75 3.54 6.19
N ALA A 119 16.46 3.84 4.92
CA ALA A 119 15.18 4.41 4.52
C ALA A 119 14.01 3.46 4.85
N ALA A 120 14.19 2.16 4.62
CA ALA A 120 13.24 1.11 4.92
C ALA A 120 12.98 1.01 6.44
N LEU A 121 14.03 1.03 7.26
CA LEU A 121 13.87 1.06 8.73
C LEU A 121 13.10 2.29 9.20
N GLY A 122 13.37 3.46 8.62
CA GLY A 122 12.62 4.70 8.88
C GLY A 122 11.11 4.61 8.58
N LYS A 123 10.68 3.62 7.80
CA LYS A 123 9.28 3.38 7.44
C LYS A 123 8.66 2.15 8.11
N GLY A 124 9.36 1.53 9.06
CA GLY A 124 8.87 0.32 9.74
C GLY A 124 8.99 -0.93 8.88
N VAL A 125 9.93 -0.99 7.94
CA VAL A 125 10.17 -2.16 7.08
C VAL A 125 11.30 -2.99 7.68
N ALA A 126 11.02 -4.24 8.04
CA ALA A 126 12.06 -5.17 8.50
C ALA A 126 13.05 -5.51 7.36
N PRO A 127 14.34 -5.80 7.65
CA PRO A 127 15.34 -6.04 6.61
C PRO A 127 14.94 -7.07 5.54
N SER A 128 14.33 -8.19 5.94
CA SER A 128 13.86 -9.25 5.04
C SER A 128 12.69 -8.81 4.15
N MET A 129 11.99 -7.75 4.52
CA MET A 129 10.92 -7.15 3.73
C MET A 129 11.45 -6.12 2.72
N ALA A 130 12.70 -5.64 2.85
CA ALA A 130 13.21 -4.52 2.06
C ALA A 130 13.07 -4.74 0.54
N ARG A 131 13.38 -5.94 0.04
CA ARG A 131 13.27 -6.24 -1.39
C ARG A 131 11.81 -6.25 -1.87
N ALA A 132 10.90 -6.77 -1.05
CA ALA A 132 9.47 -6.79 -1.36
C ALA A 132 8.84 -5.38 -1.25
N TRP A 133 9.37 -4.54 -0.37
CA TRP A 133 9.02 -3.12 -0.30
C TRP A 133 9.46 -2.36 -1.56
N VAL A 134 10.69 -2.57 -2.04
CA VAL A 134 11.17 -2.02 -3.33
C VAL A 134 10.33 -2.52 -4.49
N ARG A 135 10.00 -3.83 -4.51
CA ARG A 135 9.10 -4.41 -5.51
C ARG A 135 7.77 -3.66 -5.56
N GLY A 136 7.19 -3.32 -4.41
CA GLY A 136 5.99 -2.46 -4.31
C GLY A 136 6.19 -1.10 -4.99
N GLY A 137 7.34 -0.45 -4.77
CA GLY A 137 7.71 0.79 -5.44
C GLY A 137 7.80 0.66 -6.98
N VAL A 138 8.38 -0.45 -7.47
CA VAL A 138 8.42 -0.75 -8.91
C VAL A 138 7.01 -0.97 -9.47
N ILE A 139 6.17 -1.75 -8.76
CA ILE A 139 4.78 -1.99 -9.16
C ILE A 139 4.02 -0.66 -9.25
N TYR A 140 4.19 0.22 -8.27
CA TYR A 140 3.59 1.55 -8.24
C TYR A 140 3.99 2.38 -9.45
N GLN A 141 5.30 2.47 -9.77
CA GLN A 141 5.78 3.23 -10.93
C GLN A 141 5.19 2.69 -12.25
N LYS A 142 5.26 1.37 -12.47
CA LYS A 142 4.69 0.73 -13.67
C LYS A 142 3.18 0.92 -13.77
N ALA A 143 2.48 0.98 -12.64
CA ALA A 143 1.05 1.23 -12.62
C ALA A 143 0.71 2.66 -13.05
N LEU A 144 1.42 3.65 -12.51
CA LEU A 144 1.22 5.05 -12.90
C LEU A 144 1.45 5.26 -14.40
N GLU A 145 2.55 4.73 -14.93
CA GLU A 145 2.85 4.77 -16.37
C GLU A 145 1.72 4.16 -17.20
N ARG A 146 1.24 2.98 -16.80
CA ARG A 146 0.12 2.31 -17.48
C ARG A 146 -1.18 3.11 -17.42
N PHE A 147 -1.41 3.86 -16.35
CA PHE A 147 -2.59 4.71 -16.20
C PHE A 147 -2.46 6.07 -16.87
N GLY A 148 -1.35 6.32 -17.55
CA GLY A 148 -1.10 7.51 -18.36
C GLY A 148 -0.48 8.67 -17.59
N ALA A 149 0.19 8.41 -16.45
CA ALA A 149 0.89 9.45 -15.73
C ALA A 149 2.02 10.03 -16.59
N ASN A 150 2.00 11.35 -16.79
CA ASN A 150 3.15 12.12 -17.22
C ASN A 150 3.84 12.67 -15.97
N LEU A 151 5.07 12.24 -15.70
CA LEU A 151 5.79 12.60 -14.47
C LEU A 151 6.12 14.09 -14.34
N THR A 152 6.02 14.88 -15.43
CA THR A 152 6.17 16.34 -15.39
C THR A 152 4.85 17.08 -15.21
N ASP A 153 3.71 16.37 -15.22
CA ASP A 153 2.38 16.94 -15.02
C ASP A 153 1.73 16.33 -13.78
N GLN A 154 1.67 17.11 -12.70
CA GLN A 154 1.11 16.70 -11.43
C GLN A 154 -0.37 16.26 -11.55
N ALA A 155 -1.17 16.89 -12.41
CA ALA A 155 -2.58 16.53 -12.56
C ALA A 155 -2.72 15.12 -13.15
N SER A 156 -1.89 14.78 -14.15
CA SER A 156 -1.87 13.42 -14.72
C SER A 156 -1.43 12.36 -13.71
N VAL A 157 -0.44 12.67 -12.85
CA VAL A 157 0.02 11.77 -11.80
C VAL A 157 -1.09 11.52 -10.78
N GLN A 158 -1.79 12.57 -10.35
CA GLN A 158 -2.93 12.43 -9.42
C GLN A 158 -4.06 11.61 -10.04
N ALA A 159 -4.41 11.85 -11.31
CA ALA A 159 -5.43 11.05 -12.00
C ALA A 159 -5.04 9.57 -12.09
N ALA A 160 -3.77 9.26 -12.34
CA ALA A 160 -3.24 7.90 -12.34
C ALA A 160 -3.24 7.26 -10.94
N GLN A 161 -2.94 8.04 -9.89
CA GLN A 161 -3.02 7.57 -8.50
C GLN A 161 -4.45 7.22 -8.10
N ILE A 162 -5.44 8.02 -8.50
CA ILE A 162 -6.86 7.72 -8.23
C ILE A 162 -7.24 6.37 -8.85
N LYS A 163 -6.90 6.16 -10.12
CA LYS A 163 -7.13 4.86 -10.79
C LYS A 163 -6.40 3.72 -10.10
N LEU A 164 -5.17 3.95 -9.63
CA LEU A 164 -4.43 2.94 -8.87
C LEU A 164 -5.15 2.55 -7.58
N VAL A 165 -5.62 3.54 -6.80
CA VAL A 165 -6.37 3.28 -5.56
C VAL A 165 -7.65 2.49 -5.86
N GLU A 166 -8.42 2.89 -6.89
CA GLU A 166 -9.62 2.15 -7.32
C GLU A 166 -9.31 0.69 -7.69
N GLN A 167 -8.19 0.43 -8.37
CA GLN A 167 -7.80 -0.93 -8.75
C GLN A 167 -7.24 -1.73 -7.56
N LEU A 168 -6.64 -1.08 -6.56
CA LEU A 168 -6.17 -1.72 -5.33
C LEU A 168 -7.33 -2.22 -4.45
N GLU A 169 -8.52 -1.60 -4.54
CA GLU A 169 -9.73 -2.07 -3.85
C GLU A 169 -10.14 -3.49 -4.27
N ALA A 170 -9.74 -3.92 -5.49
CA ALA A 170 -9.95 -5.29 -5.96
C ALA A 170 -9.07 -6.33 -5.23
N VAL A 171 -8.15 -5.89 -4.36
CA VAL A 171 -7.34 -6.72 -3.47
C VAL A 171 -7.79 -6.44 -2.02
N PRO A 172 -8.83 -7.15 -1.54
CA PRO A 172 -9.45 -6.82 -0.26
C PRO A 172 -8.50 -7.05 0.91
N VAL A 173 -8.48 -6.09 1.84
CA VAL A 173 -7.73 -6.17 3.09
C VAL A 173 -8.70 -6.31 4.26
N LYS A 174 -8.38 -7.23 5.18
CA LYS A 174 -9.07 -7.37 6.47
C LYS A 174 -8.02 -7.37 7.57
N VAL A 175 -8.18 -6.52 8.58
CA VAL A 175 -7.23 -6.43 9.71
C VAL A 175 -7.91 -6.93 10.98
N SER A 176 -7.15 -7.64 11.82
CA SER A 176 -7.64 -8.06 13.14
C SER A 176 -7.96 -6.82 13.99
N PRO A 177 -9.13 -6.75 14.66
CA PRO A 177 -9.51 -5.59 15.48
C PRO A 177 -8.47 -5.19 16.54
N ARG A 178 -7.64 -6.15 16.99
CA ARG A 178 -6.54 -5.88 17.92
C ARG A 178 -5.50 -4.88 17.40
N TYR A 179 -5.41 -4.69 16.08
CA TYR A 179 -4.47 -3.78 15.43
C TYR A 179 -5.09 -2.49 14.92
N GLY A 180 -6.41 -2.38 15.00
CA GLY A 180 -7.21 -1.23 14.57
C GLY A 180 -8.07 -1.52 13.35
N THR A 181 -8.60 -0.44 12.78
CA THR A 181 -9.47 -0.49 11.61
C THR A 181 -8.67 -0.14 10.35
N TRP A 182 -9.00 -0.78 9.23
CA TRP A 182 -8.38 -0.53 7.93
C TRP A 182 -9.27 0.36 7.08
N ASP A 183 -8.70 1.40 6.48
CA ASP A 183 -9.36 2.24 5.48
C ASP A 183 -8.75 1.95 4.10
N ASN A 184 -9.55 1.32 3.23
CA ASN A 184 -9.14 0.97 1.86
C ASN A 184 -8.89 2.21 0.98
N ARG A 185 -9.60 3.31 1.20
CA ARG A 185 -9.43 4.54 0.40
C ARG A 185 -8.17 5.28 0.78
N GLN A 186 -7.83 5.25 2.07
CA GLN A 186 -6.59 5.85 2.57
C GLN A 186 -5.38 4.90 2.47
N GLY A 187 -5.60 3.63 2.13
CA GLY A 187 -4.55 2.61 2.03
C GLY A 187 -3.79 2.39 3.35
N GLY A 188 -4.48 2.57 4.49
CA GLY A 188 -3.82 2.66 5.79
C GLY A 188 -4.70 2.27 6.97
N MET A 189 -4.07 2.14 8.14
CA MET A 189 -4.78 1.93 9.40
C MET A 189 -5.27 3.25 9.97
N VAL A 190 -6.52 3.28 10.41
CA VAL A 190 -7.13 4.41 11.12
C VAL A 190 -7.26 4.06 12.60
N ASP A 191 -7.01 5.04 13.46
CA ASP A 191 -7.23 4.87 14.89
C ASP A 191 -8.73 4.77 15.16
N GLU A 192 -9.13 3.69 15.80
CA GLU A 192 -10.48 3.55 16.32
C GLU A 192 -10.59 4.47 17.53
N ALA A 193 -11.41 5.52 17.46
CA ALA A 193 -11.66 6.41 18.58
C ALA A 193 -12.26 5.59 19.73
N ARG A 194 -11.42 5.13 20.67
CA ARG A 194 -11.85 4.29 21.79
C ARG A 194 -12.80 5.00 22.76
N PHE A 195 -12.99 6.31 22.61
CA PHE A 195 -14.13 7.05 23.14
C PHE A 195 -14.43 8.24 22.21
N GLY A 196 -15.60 8.23 21.56
CA GLY A 196 -16.24 9.43 20.99
C GLY A 196 -15.51 10.13 19.82
N LYS A 197 -16.15 10.05 18.64
CA LYS A 197 -15.87 10.78 17.39
C LYS A 197 -14.48 10.52 16.77
N PRO A 198 -14.41 10.18 15.47
CA PRO A 198 -13.14 10.05 14.76
C PRO A 198 -12.37 11.37 14.85
N VAL A 199 -11.14 11.33 15.37
CA VAL A 199 -10.17 12.41 15.18
C VAL A 199 -9.62 12.27 13.75
N PRO A 200 -9.78 13.27 12.88
CA PRO A 200 -9.19 13.23 11.56
C PRO A 200 -7.67 13.22 11.67
N SER A 201 -7.02 12.32 10.92
CA SER A 201 -5.57 12.27 10.76
C SER A 201 -5.03 13.63 10.29
N PRO A 202 -3.80 14.02 10.69
CA PRO A 202 -3.20 15.32 10.34
C PRO A 202 -3.06 15.55 8.81
N SER A 203 -3.13 14.49 8.00
CA SER A 203 -3.19 14.57 6.55
C SER A 203 -4.44 15.29 6.02
N ALA A 204 -5.53 15.33 6.79
CA ALA A 204 -6.77 16.00 6.41
C ALA A 204 -6.77 17.50 6.74
N GLN A 205 -5.81 18.00 7.53
CA GLN A 205 -5.74 19.43 7.89
C GLN A 205 -4.96 20.29 6.88
N LEU A 206 -4.27 19.67 5.91
CA LEU A 206 -3.59 20.39 4.83
C LEU A 206 -4.51 20.70 3.64
N GLN A 207 -5.79 20.34 3.70
CA GLN A 207 -6.75 20.54 2.59
C GLN A 207 -7.89 21.52 2.87
N GLN A 208 -7.89 22.23 4.01
CA GLN A 208 -8.95 23.21 4.32
C GLN A 208 -8.41 24.47 5.00
N ASP A 209 -7.82 25.38 4.21
CA ASP A 209 -8.05 26.82 4.39
C ASP A 209 -8.00 27.54 3.02
N PRO A 210 -9.14 27.75 2.34
CA PRO A 210 -9.26 28.63 1.18
C PRO A 210 -9.67 30.07 1.55
N SER A 211 -9.50 30.49 2.81
CA SER A 211 -10.00 31.78 3.31
C SER A 211 -8.92 32.86 3.32
N GLN A 212 -8.16 33.02 2.23
CA GLN A 212 -7.43 34.27 1.96
C GLN A 212 -7.54 34.64 0.48
N GLY A 213 -8.76 34.98 0.06
CA GLY A 213 -9.04 35.68 -1.18
C GLY A 213 -9.97 36.85 -0.90
N GLY A 214 -9.41 38.06 -0.78
CA GLY A 214 -10.18 39.31 -0.77
C GLY A 214 -9.54 40.41 0.08
N GLU A 215 -9.46 41.62 -0.49
CA GLU A 215 -9.13 42.90 0.16
C GLU A 215 -7.64 43.29 0.19
N LEU A 216 -7.04 43.47 -0.99
CA LEU A 216 -6.16 44.63 -1.20
C LEU A 216 -6.99 45.73 -1.86
N GLN A 217 -7.72 46.45 -1.02
CA GLN A 217 -8.37 47.71 -1.35
C GLN A 217 -7.26 48.71 -1.73
N GLN A 218 -7.17 49.05 -3.02
CA GLN A 218 -6.52 50.28 -3.45
C GLN A 218 -7.42 51.44 -3.03
N ASP A 219 -6.89 52.33 -2.18
CA ASP A 219 -7.37 53.70 -2.09
C ASP A 219 -6.19 54.65 -2.32
N PRO A 220 -6.31 55.62 -3.26
CA PRO A 220 -5.26 56.55 -3.62
C PRO A 220 -5.30 57.81 -2.73
N ALA A 221 -4.15 58.47 -2.61
CA ALA A 221 -3.99 59.83 -2.06
C ALA A 221 -3.98 59.99 -0.53
N GLN A 222 -2.84 59.66 0.08
CA GLN A 222 -2.27 60.51 1.12
C GLN A 222 -0.81 60.81 0.78
N GLN A 223 -0.69 61.95 0.10
CA GLN A 223 0.50 62.75 -0.04
C GLN A 223 1.07 63.06 1.35
N GLN A 224 2.24 62.52 1.67
CA GLN A 224 3.11 63.07 2.70
C GLN A 224 4.44 63.39 2.05
N ASP A 225 4.57 64.67 1.72
CA ASP A 225 5.84 65.36 1.55
C ASP A 225 6.77 65.14 2.76
N PRO A 226 8.09 65.25 2.57
CA PRO A 226 9.09 64.93 3.58
C PRO A 226 9.31 66.10 4.54
N ALA A 227 9.18 65.88 5.86
CA ALA A 227 9.89 66.66 6.89
C ALA A 227 9.67 66.11 8.31
N ALA A 228 10.54 65.21 8.76
CA ALA A 228 11.24 65.39 10.03
C ALA A 228 12.68 65.78 9.62
N GLY A 229 13.44 66.55 10.37
CA GLY A 229 13.65 66.28 11.77
C GLY A 229 13.08 67.33 12.69
N GLN A 230 11.95 67.00 13.32
CA GLN A 230 11.75 66.92 14.78
C GLN A 230 10.27 66.89 15.11
#